data_AF-A0A1U7WAB2-F1
#
_entry.id   AF-A0A1U7WAB2-F1
#
_cell.length_a   1.000
_cell.length_b   1.000
_cell.length_c   1.000
_cell.angle_alpha   90.00
_cell.angle_beta   90.00
_cell.angle_gamma   90.00
#
_symmetry.space_group_name_H-M   'P 1'
#
loop_
_entity.id
_entity.type
_entity.pdbx_description
1 polymer ?
#
loop_
_entity_poly.entity_id
_entity_poly.type
_entity_poly.pdbx_seq_one_letter_code
_entity_poly.pdbx_strand_id
1 'polypeptide(L)'
;MYSSLFRKTNILDSTQLRKMIAQHGKSCYIAKLEVLKLRDNEFVGQECRLSDEDEFNQLKFLLLAEPRLVKWEAGSVNFPTLQKLVLRKCIRLEEIPIDIGEICTLEAIELICCSASAQNSATEIQDEQESMGNSCLDVRAYANDESSSLFDFWRAVLD
;
A
#
# COMPACT_ATOMS: atom_id res chain seq x y z
N MET A 1 18.46 -17.31 -18.44
CA MET A 1 19.27 -17.30 -17.21
C MET A 1 18.92 -16.07 -16.38
N TYR A 2 17.64 -15.92 -15.98
CA TYR A 2 17.13 -14.79 -15.18
C TYR A 2 16.64 -15.26 -13.79
N SER A 3 17.14 -16.40 -13.32
CA SER A 3 16.60 -17.14 -12.18
C SER A 3 17.16 -16.74 -10.82
N SER A 4 17.79 -15.58 -10.68
CA SER A 4 18.45 -15.20 -9.41
C SER A 4 18.31 -13.73 -8.99
N LEU A 5 17.47 -12.92 -9.64
CA LEU A 5 17.46 -11.46 -9.38
C LEU A 5 16.22 -10.89 -8.67
N PHE A 6 15.18 -11.66 -8.35
CA PHE A 6 13.93 -11.09 -7.82
C PHE A 6 13.47 -11.69 -6.48
N ARG A 7 14.40 -12.23 -5.70
CA ARG A 7 14.15 -12.58 -4.30
C ARG A 7 14.82 -11.56 -3.41
N LYS A 8 14.17 -10.41 -3.14
CA LYS A 8 14.03 -9.83 -1.78
C LYS A 8 13.35 -8.46 -1.68
N THR A 9 13.22 -7.64 -2.73
CA THR A 9 12.56 -6.33 -2.60
C THR A 9 12.09 -5.82 -3.96
N ASN A 10 10.84 -6.08 -4.31
CA ASN A 10 10.23 -5.51 -5.51
C ASN A 10 9.83 -4.06 -5.22
N ILE A 11 10.78 -3.15 -5.37
CA ILE A 11 10.50 -1.73 -5.52
C ILE A 11 10.13 -1.52 -6.98
N LEU A 12 8.87 -1.17 -7.24
CA LEU A 12 8.37 -0.87 -8.56
C LEU A 12 7.94 0.60 -8.60
N ASP A 13 8.05 1.24 -9.76
CA ASP A 13 7.34 2.50 -10.03
C ASP A 13 5.99 2.20 -10.71
N SER A 14 5.11 3.19 -10.86
CA SER A 14 3.78 2.99 -11.48
C SER A 14 3.88 2.53 -12.94
N THR A 15 4.92 2.94 -13.66
CA THR A 15 5.15 2.53 -15.04
C THR A 15 5.56 1.05 -15.10
N GLN A 16 6.38 0.60 -14.16
CA GLN A 16 6.76 -0.81 -14.00
C GLN A 16 5.57 -1.66 -13.58
N LEU A 17 4.71 -1.17 -12.67
CA LEU A 17 3.49 -1.86 -12.30
C LEU A 17 2.53 -1.99 -13.49
N ARG A 18 2.26 -0.91 -14.23
CA ARG A 18 1.40 -0.94 -15.41
C ARG A 18 1.97 -1.84 -16.50
N LYS A 19 3.28 -1.80 -16.76
CA LYS A 19 3.95 -2.73 -17.69
C LYS A 19 3.82 -4.17 -17.21
N MET A 20 3.95 -4.42 -15.90
CA MET A 20 3.78 -5.75 -15.32
C MET A 20 2.35 -6.26 -15.51
N ILE A 21 1.33 -5.43 -15.31
CA ILE A 21 -0.07 -5.80 -15.55
C ILE A 21 -0.32 -6.04 -17.05
N ALA A 22 0.14 -5.12 -17.92
CA ALA A 22 -0.13 -5.15 -19.35
C ALA A 22 0.61 -6.25 -20.12
N GLN A 23 1.86 -6.57 -19.76
CA GLN A 23 2.69 -7.52 -20.52
C GLN A 23 2.42 -8.98 -20.17
N HIS A 24 1.78 -9.23 -19.02
CA HIS A 24 1.80 -10.54 -18.42
C HIS A 24 0.44 -11.18 -18.23
N GLY A 25 -0.66 -10.58 -18.68
CA GLY A 25 -2.00 -11.20 -18.74
C GLY A 25 -2.25 -12.23 -17.64
N LYS A 26 -2.55 -11.77 -16.42
CA LYS A 26 -2.74 -12.64 -15.23
C LYS A 26 -1.57 -13.61 -14.98
N SER A 27 -0.32 -13.16 -15.09
CA SER A 27 0.84 -14.01 -14.84
C SER A 27 0.87 -14.53 -13.41
N CYS A 28 1.27 -15.80 -13.29
CA CYS A 28 1.62 -16.51 -12.07
C CYS A 28 2.55 -15.74 -11.10
N TYR A 29 3.15 -14.63 -11.55
CA TYR A 29 3.97 -13.74 -10.74
C TYR A 29 3.15 -12.85 -9.80
N ILE A 30 2.11 -12.17 -10.28
CA ILE A 30 1.23 -11.31 -9.45
C ILE A 30 0.56 -12.19 -8.38
N ALA A 31 0.16 -13.40 -8.77
CA ALA A 31 -0.42 -14.41 -7.89
C ALA A 31 0.52 -14.92 -6.78
N LYS A 32 1.81 -14.55 -6.77
CA LYS A 32 2.80 -14.95 -5.74
C LYS A 32 3.48 -13.76 -5.07
N LEU A 33 3.07 -12.54 -5.40
CA LEU A 33 3.71 -11.33 -4.90
C LEU A 33 3.28 -11.10 -3.45
N GLU A 34 4.19 -11.27 -2.49
CA GLU A 34 3.89 -11.03 -1.07
C GLU A 34 4.19 -9.60 -0.61
N VAL A 35 5.09 -8.91 -1.30
CA VAL A 35 5.57 -7.57 -0.95
C VAL A 35 5.61 -6.70 -2.19
N LEU A 36 4.89 -5.58 -2.15
CA LEU A 36 4.86 -4.57 -3.19
C LEU A 36 5.25 -3.22 -2.57
N LYS A 37 6.29 -2.60 -3.11
CA LYS A 37 6.76 -1.29 -2.69
C LYS A 37 6.70 -0.38 -3.90
N LEU A 38 5.78 0.57 -3.87
CA LEU A 38 5.65 1.60 -4.89
C LEU A 38 6.33 2.87 -4.39
N ARG A 39 7.39 3.26 -5.07
CA ARG A 39 8.09 4.52 -4.83
C ARG A 39 8.07 5.27 -6.13
N ASP A 40 7.27 6.33 -6.19
CA ASP A 40 7.12 7.05 -7.43
C ASP A 40 7.32 8.55 -7.21
N ASN A 41 8.38 9.06 -7.83
CA ASN A 41 8.53 10.50 -8.04
C ASN A 41 7.93 10.91 -9.39
N GLU A 42 7.49 9.97 -10.22
CA GLU A 42 7.11 10.08 -11.63
C GLU A 42 5.65 9.73 -11.93
N PHE A 43 4.75 9.51 -10.95
CA PHE A 43 3.33 9.26 -11.21
C PHE A 43 2.77 10.37 -12.14
N VAL A 44 2.61 10.02 -13.43
CA VAL A 44 1.97 10.86 -14.44
C VAL A 44 0.48 10.54 -14.33
N GLY A 45 -0.11 11.08 -13.28
CA GLY A 45 -1.47 10.77 -12.86
C GLY A 45 -1.57 11.03 -11.38
N GLN A 46 -2.59 11.76 -10.96
CA GLN A 46 -2.85 12.01 -9.54
C GLN A 46 -3.61 10.84 -8.90
N GLU A 47 -3.80 9.73 -9.62
CA GLU A 47 -4.77 8.69 -9.32
C GLU A 47 -4.13 7.30 -9.49
N CYS A 48 -4.15 6.50 -8.41
CA CYS A 48 -3.84 5.07 -8.45
C CYS A 48 -5.15 4.30 -8.58
N ARG A 49 -5.35 3.63 -9.72
CA ARG A 49 -6.55 2.83 -10.00
C ARG A 49 -6.15 1.43 -10.43
N LEU A 50 -6.72 0.43 -9.76
CA LEU A 50 -6.70 -0.96 -10.20
C LEU A 50 -8.10 -1.35 -10.66
N SER A 51 -8.19 -2.26 -11.63
CA SER A 51 -9.47 -2.88 -11.96
C SER A 51 -9.79 -3.99 -10.97
N ASP A 52 -11.05 -4.40 -10.87
CA ASP A 52 -11.44 -5.54 -10.03
C ASP A 52 -10.77 -6.86 -10.47
N GLU A 53 -10.23 -6.92 -11.69
CA GLU A 53 -9.49 -8.07 -12.21
C GLU A 53 -8.01 -8.09 -11.77
N ASP A 54 -7.49 -6.98 -11.25
CA ASP A 54 -6.11 -6.80 -10.79
C ASP A 54 -5.97 -7.24 -9.32
N GLU A 55 -6.07 -8.54 -9.09
CA GLU A 55 -6.01 -9.15 -7.76
C GLU A 55 -4.58 -9.56 -7.34
N PHE A 56 -4.14 -9.09 -6.19
CA PHE A 56 -2.87 -9.44 -5.57
C PHE A 56 -3.08 -10.44 -4.43
N ASN A 57 -3.52 -11.65 -4.79
CA ASN A 57 -4.02 -12.69 -3.87
C ASN A 57 -3.03 -13.25 -2.83
N GLN A 58 -1.76 -12.86 -2.87
CA GLN A 58 -0.76 -13.27 -1.87
C GLN A 58 -0.07 -12.07 -1.22
N LEU A 59 -0.47 -10.85 -1.56
CA LEU A 59 0.18 -9.64 -1.10
C LEU A 59 -0.15 -9.43 0.37
N LYS A 60 0.90 -9.42 1.19
CA LYS A 60 0.83 -9.19 2.64
C LYS A 60 1.27 -7.79 3.01
N PHE A 61 2.12 -7.16 2.20
CA PHE A 61 2.69 -5.86 2.49
C PHE A 61 2.63 -4.93 1.28
N LEU A 62 2.05 -3.75 1.49
CA LEU A 62 2.00 -2.67 0.51
C LEU A 62 2.61 -1.40 1.11
N LEU A 63 3.62 -0.86 0.44
CA LEU A 63 4.14 0.49 0.70
C LEU A 63 3.82 1.38 -0.50
N LEU A 64 3.18 2.51 -0.26
CA LEU A 64 3.05 3.61 -1.22
C LEU A 64 3.84 4.81 -0.69
N ALA A 65 4.88 5.23 -1.41
CA ALA A 65 5.74 6.34 -1.01
C ALA A 65 5.76 7.42 -2.09
N GLU A 66 4.88 8.43 -1.97
CA GLU A 66 4.59 9.32 -3.10
C GLU A 66 4.17 10.76 -2.74
N PRO A 67 4.89 11.78 -3.25
CA PRO A 67 4.49 13.18 -3.08
C PRO A 67 3.32 13.62 -3.99
N ARG A 68 2.83 12.77 -4.92
CA ARG A 68 1.84 13.16 -5.96
C ARG A 68 0.55 12.34 -6.02
N LEU A 69 0.41 11.25 -5.26
CA LEU A 69 -0.84 10.50 -5.16
C LEU A 69 -1.92 11.38 -4.52
N VAL A 70 -3.05 11.57 -5.21
CA VAL A 70 -4.21 12.34 -4.75
C VAL A 70 -5.41 11.43 -4.52
N LYS A 71 -5.72 10.56 -5.48
CA LYS A 71 -6.80 9.58 -5.37
C LYS A 71 -6.28 8.17 -5.39
N TRP A 72 -6.91 7.32 -4.58
CA TRP A 72 -6.64 5.90 -4.53
C TRP A 72 -7.97 5.15 -4.76
N GLU A 73 -8.03 4.36 -5.83
CA GLU A 73 -9.14 3.52 -6.25
C GLU A 73 -8.67 2.06 -6.34
N ALA A 74 -8.35 1.46 -5.18
CA ALA A 74 -8.06 0.02 -5.06
C ALA A 74 -8.25 -0.43 -3.61
N GLY A 75 -8.91 -1.57 -3.40
CA GLY A 75 -9.46 -1.94 -2.11
C GLY A 75 -9.31 -3.41 -1.73
N SER A 76 -10.28 -3.93 -0.98
CA SER A 76 -10.28 -5.33 -0.48
C SER A 76 -10.23 -6.37 -1.59
N VAL A 77 -10.94 -6.14 -2.71
CA VAL A 77 -10.92 -7.03 -3.88
C VAL A 77 -9.52 -7.12 -4.49
N ASN A 78 -8.78 -6.01 -4.52
CA ASN A 78 -7.43 -5.98 -5.07
C ASN A 78 -6.39 -6.59 -4.13
N PHE A 79 -6.59 -6.48 -2.81
CA PHE A 79 -5.61 -6.87 -1.80
C PHE A 79 -6.18 -7.80 -0.71
N PRO A 80 -6.78 -8.95 -1.06
CA PRO A 80 -7.59 -9.74 -0.13
C PRO A 80 -6.80 -10.39 1.03
N THR A 81 -5.47 -10.40 0.95
CA THR A 81 -4.58 -10.99 1.96
C THR A 81 -3.64 -9.97 2.61
N LEU A 82 -3.90 -8.68 2.42
CA LEU A 82 -3.04 -7.62 2.93
C LEU A 82 -3.00 -7.68 4.46
N GLN A 83 -1.79 -7.64 5.02
CA GLN A 83 -1.56 -7.58 6.46
C GLN A 83 -1.11 -6.21 6.90
N LYS A 84 -0.35 -5.51 6.04
CA LYS A 84 0.20 -4.20 6.37
C LYS A 84 0.16 -3.25 5.19
N LEU A 85 -0.45 -2.09 5.44
CA LEU A 85 -0.42 -0.94 4.56
C LEU A 85 0.48 0.14 5.14
N VAL A 86 1.35 0.71 4.32
CA VAL A 86 2.16 1.87 4.69
C VAL A 86 2.07 2.95 3.63
N LEU A 87 1.69 4.14 4.07
CA LEU A 87 1.67 5.35 3.27
C LEU A 87 2.77 6.29 3.75
N ARG A 88 3.64 6.72 2.85
CA ARG A 88 4.74 7.63 3.17
C ARG A 88 4.73 8.82 2.25
N LYS A 89 4.75 10.02 2.82
CA LYS A 89 4.77 11.31 2.12
C LYS A 89 3.58 11.50 1.18
N CYS A 90 2.46 10.81 1.43
CA CYS A 90 1.19 10.97 0.71
C CYS A 90 0.47 12.26 1.15
N ILE A 91 1.12 13.40 0.90
CA ILE A 91 0.70 14.73 1.38
C ILE A 91 -0.53 15.29 0.65
N ARG A 92 -0.91 14.71 -0.48
CA ARG A 92 -2.06 15.13 -1.29
C ARG A 92 -3.17 14.08 -1.35
N LEU A 93 -2.98 12.92 -0.73
CA LEU A 93 -3.98 11.85 -0.74
C LEU A 93 -5.24 12.37 -0.06
N GLU A 94 -6.37 12.27 -0.75
CA GLU A 94 -7.67 12.72 -0.27
C GLU A 94 -8.22 11.75 0.77
N GLU A 95 -8.16 10.45 0.50
CA GLU A 95 -8.66 9.40 1.41
C GLU A 95 -8.01 8.05 1.12
N ILE A 96 -8.04 7.17 2.12
CA ILE A 96 -7.85 5.73 1.96
C ILE A 96 -9.23 5.12 1.67
N PRO A 97 -9.38 4.27 0.66
CA PRO A 97 -10.63 3.56 0.41
C PRO A 97 -11.12 2.81 1.65
N ILE A 98 -12.39 3.02 2.03
CA ILE A 98 -12.98 2.43 3.25
C ILE A 98 -12.98 0.89 3.20
N ASP A 99 -13.10 0.32 2.00
CA ASP A 99 -13.08 -1.11 1.75
C ASP A 99 -11.75 -1.78 2.15
N ILE A 100 -10.65 -1.03 2.31
CA ILE A 100 -9.41 -1.54 2.91
C ILE A 100 -9.67 -2.08 4.32
N GLY A 101 -10.59 -1.47 5.08
CA GLY A 101 -11.01 -1.94 6.39
C GLY A 101 -11.64 -3.33 6.38
N GLU A 102 -12.25 -3.74 5.26
CA GLU A 102 -12.91 -5.04 5.13
C GLU A 102 -11.93 -6.22 4.96
N ILE A 103 -10.63 -5.93 4.82
CA ILE A 103 -9.60 -6.96 4.68
C ILE A 103 -9.37 -7.65 6.04
N CYS A 104 -9.89 -8.87 6.19
CA CYS A 104 -9.82 -9.63 7.45
C CYS A 104 -8.39 -9.87 7.98
N THR A 105 -7.38 -9.87 7.11
CA THR A 105 -5.98 -10.09 7.48
C THR A 105 -5.23 -8.82 7.84
N LEU A 106 -5.86 -7.64 7.70
CA LEU A 106 -5.19 -6.37 7.89
C LEU A 106 -4.91 -6.12 9.37
N GLU A 107 -3.62 -6.06 9.71
CA GLU A 107 -3.12 -5.89 11.08
C GLU A 107 -2.67 -4.45 11.34
N ALA A 108 -2.18 -3.73 10.30
CA ALA A 108 -1.66 -2.38 10.49
C ALA A 108 -1.84 -1.45 9.29
N ILE A 109 -2.15 -0.19 9.59
CA ILE A 109 -2.04 0.94 8.67
C ILE A 109 -1.07 1.96 9.28
N GLU A 110 0.02 2.25 8.60
CA GLU A 110 0.99 3.27 9.03
C GLU A 110 1.05 4.42 8.04
N LEU A 111 0.87 5.64 8.56
CA LEU A 111 0.98 6.88 7.79
C LEU A 111 2.20 7.66 8.27
N ILE A 112 3.08 8.03 7.35
CA ILE A 112 4.31 8.77 7.64
C ILE A 112 4.34 10.02 6.77
N CYS A 113 4.25 11.20 7.37
CA CYS A 113 4.17 12.47 6.64
C CYS A 113 3.00 12.56 5.63
N CYS A 114 1.82 12.03 5.97
CA CYS A 114 0.64 12.06 5.09
C CYS A 114 -0.29 13.25 5.41
N SER A 115 -1.19 13.56 4.47
CA SER A 115 -2.23 14.58 4.66
C SER A 115 -3.11 14.30 5.89
N ALA A 116 -3.72 15.35 6.45
CA ALA A 116 -4.71 15.18 7.52
C ALA A 116 -5.93 14.37 7.03
N SER A 117 -6.33 14.53 5.76
CA SER A 117 -7.44 13.77 5.18
C SER A 117 -7.15 12.26 5.15
N ALA A 118 -5.94 11.86 4.73
CA ALA A 118 -5.52 10.46 4.75
C ALA A 118 -5.48 9.90 6.19
N GLN A 119 -5.00 10.70 7.15
CA GLN A 119 -5.01 10.32 8.56
C GLN A 119 -6.43 10.11 9.08
N ASN A 120 -7.34 11.05 8.78
CA ASN A 120 -8.75 10.93 9.18
C ASN A 120 -9.42 9.69 8.59
N SER A 121 -9.21 9.39 7.30
CA SER A 121 -9.75 8.17 6.69
C SER A 121 -9.19 6.89 7.33
N ALA A 122 -7.92 6.89 7.73
CA ALA A 122 -7.33 5.74 8.41
C ALA A 122 -7.95 5.54 9.81
N THR A 123 -8.19 6.63 10.54
CA THR A 123 -8.88 6.60 11.83
C THR A 123 -10.33 6.12 11.67
N GLU A 124 -11.05 6.58 10.64
CA GLU A 124 -12.42 6.14 10.35
C GLU A 124 -12.48 4.63 10.10
N ILE A 125 -11.54 4.08 9.32
CA ILE A 125 -11.40 2.63 9.13
C ILE A 125 -11.19 1.92 10.48
N GLN A 126 -10.34 2.46 11.36
CA GLN A 126 -10.11 1.88 12.69
C GLN A 126 -11.38 1.89 13.54
N ASP A 127 -12.06 3.04 13.62
CA ASP A 127 -13.28 3.21 14.41
C ASP A 127 -14.40 2.27 13.92
N GLU A 128 -14.55 2.09 12.61
CA GLU A 128 -15.50 1.14 12.03
C GLU A 128 -15.16 -0.31 12.43
N GLN A 129 -13.89 -0.72 12.32
CA GLN A 129 -13.45 -2.05 12.73
C GLN A 129 -13.69 -2.29 14.23
N GLU A 130 -13.37 -1.32 15.07
CA GLU A 130 -13.61 -1.40 16.51
C GLU A 130 -15.12 -1.49 16.84
N SER A 131 -15.96 -0.74 16.12
CA SER A 131 -17.42 -0.80 16.27
C SER A 131 -18.00 -2.18 15.92
N MET A 132 -17.35 -2.90 15.00
CA MET A 132 -17.67 -4.26 14.62
C MET A 132 -17.00 -5.33 15.52
N GLY A 133 -16.25 -4.89 16.54
CA GLY A 133 -15.58 -5.76 17.51
C GLY A 133 -14.20 -6.26 17.07
N ASN A 134 -13.64 -5.74 15.97
CA ASN A 134 -12.28 -6.02 15.55
C ASN A 134 -11.30 -5.01 16.16
N SER A 135 -10.53 -5.46 17.16
CA SER A 135 -9.48 -4.66 17.81
C SER A 135 -8.06 -5.03 17.35
N CYS A 136 -7.94 -5.89 16.33
CA CYS A 136 -6.64 -6.34 15.82
C CYS A 136 -5.98 -5.31 14.89
N LEU A 137 -6.75 -4.38 14.33
CA LEU A 137 -6.23 -3.36 13.43
C LEU A 137 -5.58 -2.21 14.23
N ASP A 138 -4.30 -1.97 13.96
CA ASP A 138 -3.54 -0.88 14.58
C ASP A 138 -3.23 0.22 13.54
N VAL A 139 -3.82 1.40 13.73
CA VAL A 139 -3.57 2.57 12.89
C VAL A 139 -2.64 3.55 13.57
N ARG A 140 -1.56 3.93 12.88
CA ARG A 140 -0.52 4.81 13.43
C ARG A 140 -0.15 5.91 12.44
N ALA A 141 -0.12 7.16 12.91
CA ALA A 141 0.30 8.31 12.12
C ALA A 141 1.55 8.97 12.72
N TYR A 142 2.50 9.31 11.87
CA TYR A 142 3.78 9.92 12.24
C TYR A 142 4.03 11.20 11.44
N ALA A 143 4.45 12.27 12.13
CA ALA A 143 4.73 13.56 11.51
C ALA A 143 6.05 13.58 10.70
N ASN A 144 6.98 12.67 10.99
CA ASN A 144 8.24 12.53 10.29
C ASN A 144 8.70 11.06 10.26
N ASP A 145 9.64 10.75 9.34
CA ASP A 145 10.18 9.39 9.19
C ASP A 145 10.85 8.89 10.49
N GLU A 146 11.56 9.77 11.20
CA GLU A 146 12.33 9.44 12.43
C GLU A 146 11.44 9.06 13.61
N SER A 147 10.17 9.46 13.60
CA SER A 147 9.20 9.12 14.64
C SER A 147 8.60 7.73 14.45
N SER A 148 8.78 7.12 13.27
CA SER A 148 8.32 5.77 13.02
C SER A 148 9.21 4.77 13.77
N SER A 149 8.61 3.87 14.55
CA SER A 149 9.30 2.74 15.18
C SER A 149 10.02 1.83 14.18
N LEU A 150 9.72 1.99 12.89
CA LEU A 150 10.31 1.27 11.78
C LEU A 150 11.31 2.13 11.00
N PHE A 151 11.76 3.28 11.51
CA PHE A 151 12.70 4.16 10.82
C PHE A 151 13.93 3.42 10.28
N ASP A 152 14.60 2.61 11.12
CA ASP A 152 15.76 1.81 10.69
C ASP A 152 15.38 0.70 9.70
N PHE A 153 14.19 0.13 9.82
CA PHE A 153 13.63 -0.83 8.86
C PHE A 153 13.37 -0.16 7.49
N TRP A 154 12.81 1.05 7.48
CA TRP A 154 12.54 1.83 6.28
C TRP A 154 13.83 2.30 5.62
N ARG A 155 14.82 2.73 6.40
CA ARG A 155 16.14 3.12 5.91
C ARG A 155 16.80 1.98 5.15
N ALA A 156 16.78 0.76 5.71
CA ALA A 156 17.34 -0.42 5.06
C ALA A 156 16.52 -0.93 3.86
N VAL A 157 15.26 -0.51 3.73
CA VAL A 157 14.35 -0.90 2.64
C VAL A 157 14.39 0.09 1.46
N LEU A 158 14.78 1.34 1.70
CA LEU A 158 14.66 2.45 0.74
C LEU A 158 16.00 3.00 0.22
N ASP A 159 17.13 2.56 0.80
CA ASP A 159 18.50 2.71 0.29
C ASP A 159 18.94 1.43 -0.46
#